data_AF-S2REM4-F1
#
_entry.id   AF-S2REM4-F1
#
_cell.length_a   1.000
_cell.length_b   1.000
_cell.length_c   1.000
_cell.angle_alpha   90.00
_cell.angle_beta   90.00
_cell.angle_gamma   90.00
#
_symmetry.space_group_name_H-M   'P 1'
#
loop_
_entity.id
_entity.type
_entity.pdbx_description
1 polymer ?
#
loop_
_entity_poly.entity_id
_entity_poly.type
_entity_poly.pdbx_seq_one_letter_code
_entity_poly.pdbx_strand_id
1 'polypeptide(L)'
;GEPSRETATLVKHLRDYLAKLRTVHAAYLTTMIRADDTQSLLLVVDADKGTDLHAVVAFAEAYLPETTQFHVSPNDNELGRYVSGEFAPFYQR
;
A
#
# COMPACT_ATOMS: atom_id res chain seq x y z
N GLY A 1 -10.35 -0.55 -14.05
CA GLY A 1 -11.31 0.50 -13.66
C GLY A 1 -10.54 1.65 -13.07
N GLU A 2 -10.99 2.88 -13.23
CA GLU A 2 -10.38 4.02 -12.55
C GLU A 2 -10.50 3.86 -11.02
N PRO A 3 -9.45 4.17 -10.25
CA PRO A 3 -9.52 4.11 -8.79
C PRO A 3 -10.58 5.06 -8.25
N SER A 4 -11.21 4.71 -7.12
CA SER A 4 -12.14 5.63 -6.45
C SER A 4 -11.42 6.94 -6.09
N ARG A 5 -12.17 8.04 -5.95
CA ARG A 5 -11.61 9.34 -5.57
C ARG A 5 -10.82 9.27 -4.25
N GLU A 6 -11.28 8.43 -3.33
CA GLU A 6 -10.65 8.17 -2.03
C GLU A 6 -9.31 7.45 -2.21
N THR A 7 -9.27 6.38 -3.03
CA THR A 7 -8.02 5.68 -3.37
C THR A 7 -7.02 6.60 -4.07
N ALA A 8 -7.47 7.45 -5.00
CA ALA A 8 -6.59 8.42 -5.66
C ALA A 8 -6.02 9.46 -4.68
N THR A 9 -6.82 9.89 -3.70
CA THR A 9 -6.40 10.81 -2.63
C THR A 9 -5.38 10.13 -1.70
N LEU A 10 -5.65 8.90 -1.28
CA LEU A 10 -4.73 8.09 -0.49
C LEU A 10 -3.39 7.90 -1.23
N VAL A 11 -3.40 7.51 -2.50
CA VAL A 11 -2.19 7.31 -3.31
C VAL A 11 -1.33 8.56 -3.34
N LYS A 12 -1.94 9.74 -3.50
CA LYS A 12 -1.22 11.02 -3.46
C LYS A 12 -0.55 11.25 -2.11
N HIS A 13 -1.30 11.11 -1.01
CA HIS A 13 -0.76 11.32 0.34
C HIS A 13 0.31 10.29 0.71
N LEU A 14 0.12 9.03 0.36
CA LEU A 14 1.12 7.97 0.55
C LEU A 14 2.38 8.27 -0.25
N ARG A 15 2.27 8.69 -1.51
CA ARG A 15 3.45 9.05 -2.32
C ARG A 15 4.29 10.14 -1.64
N ASP A 16 3.65 11.19 -1.13
CA ASP A 16 4.33 12.29 -0.44
C ASP A 16 4.94 11.84 0.90
N TYR A 17 4.30 10.91 1.60
CA TYR A 17 4.78 10.36 2.87
C TYR A 17 5.97 9.42 2.66
N LEU A 18 5.84 8.45 1.75
CA LEU A 18 6.88 7.47 1.42
C LEU A 18 8.14 8.15 0.87
N ALA A 19 8.00 9.25 0.12
CA ALA A 19 9.13 10.05 -0.35
C ALA A 19 10.02 10.60 0.78
N LYS A 20 9.51 10.71 2.01
CA LYS A 20 10.28 11.14 3.19
C LYS A 20 11.02 9.98 3.85
N LEU A 21 10.63 8.73 3.56
CA LEU A 21 11.21 7.53 4.13
C LEU A 21 12.33 7.02 3.22
N ARG A 22 13.58 7.29 3.60
CA ARG A 22 14.75 6.86 2.80
C ARG A 22 14.91 5.34 2.70
N THR A 23 14.24 4.59 3.57
CA THR A 23 14.30 3.14 3.58
C THR A 23 13.30 2.50 2.63
N VAL A 24 12.36 3.26 2.04
CA VAL A 24 11.39 2.73 1.07
C VAL A 24 11.91 2.96 -0.35
N HIS A 25 11.90 1.90 -1.16
CA HIS A 25 12.38 1.90 -2.54
C HIS A 25 11.24 1.92 -3.55
N ALA A 26 10.18 1.14 -3.28
CA ALA A 26 8.98 1.10 -4.10
C ALA A 26 7.73 0.78 -3.27
N ALA A 27 6.56 1.17 -3.78
CA ALA A 27 5.29 0.77 -3.20
C ALA A 27 4.21 0.53 -4.26
N TYR A 28 3.38 -0.45 -3.98
CA TYR A 28 2.35 -0.99 -4.86
C TYR A 28 1.03 -1.01 -4.10
N LEU A 29 -0.06 -0.60 -4.75
CA LEU A 29 -1.38 -0.60 -4.14
C LEU A 29 -2.31 -1.42 -5.02
N THR A 30 -2.95 -2.43 -4.42
CA THR A 30 -3.93 -3.27 -5.11
C THR A 30 -5.15 -3.50 -4.22
N THR A 31 -6.24 -3.96 -4.82
CA THR A 31 -7.45 -4.37 -4.11
C THR A 31 -7.47 -5.89 -4.03
N MET A 32 -7.58 -6.42 -2.81
CA MET A 32 -7.86 -7.83 -2.57
C MET A 32 -9.35 -8.04 -2.40
N ILE A 33 -9.87 -9.12 -2.98
CA ILE A 33 -11.22 -9.62 -2.71
C ILE A 33 -11.06 -10.78 -1.73
N ARG A 34 -11.70 -10.68 -0.57
CA ARG A 34 -11.70 -11.71 0.47
C ARG A 34 -12.76 -12.77 0.17
N ALA A 35 -12.70 -13.88 0.91
CA ALA A 35 -13.60 -15.02 0.74
C ALA A 35 -15.09 -14.70 1.01
N ASP A 36 -15.37 -13.62 1.71
CA ASP A 36 -16.71 -13.09 2.00
C ASP A 36 -17.13 -11.99 1.02
N ASP A 37 -16.48 -11.90 -0.15
CA ASP A 37 -16.64 -10.87 -1.18
C ASP A 37 -16.35 -9.43 -0.70
N THR A 38 -15.79 -9.26 0.50
CA THR A 38 -15.36 -7.94 0.96
C THR A 38 -14.08 -7.51 0.26
N GLN A 39 -13.99 -6.22 -0.06
CA GLN A 39 -12.80 -5.64 -0.66
C GLN A 39 -11.91 -5.04 0.42
N SER A 40 -10.61 -5.27 0.28
CA SER A 40 -9.58 -4.70 1.13
C SER A 40 -8.49 -4.09 0.27
N LEU A 41 -7.90 -2.99 0.73
CA LEU A 41 -6.72 -2.42 0.10
C LEU A 41 -5.47 -3.11 0.65
N LEU A 42 -4.58 -3.54 -0.25
CA LEU A 42 -3.27 -4.07 0.08
C LEU A 42 -2.20 -3.13 -0.45
N LEU A 43 -1.41 -2.57 0.47
CA LEU A 43 -0.18 -1.85 0.18
C LEU A 43 1.01 -2.81 0.33
N VAL A 44 1.72 -3.07 -0.74
CA VAL A 44 3.01 -3.75 -0.70
C VAL A 44 4.12 -2.70 -0.69
N VAL A 45 5.04 -2.82 0.26
CA VAL A 45 6.16 -1.88 0.44
C VAL A 45 7.47 -2.63 0.25
N ASP A 46 8.26 -2.21 -0.73
CA ASP A 46 9.65 -2.59 -0.88
C ASP A 46 10.52 -1.63 -0.08
N ALA A 47 11.18 -2.14 0.96
CA ALA A 47 11.93 -1.33 1.89
C ALA A 47 13.10 -2.09 2.54
N ASP A 48 14.05 -1.35 3.09
CA ASP A 48 15.16 -1.90 3.87
C ASP A 48 14.64 -2.70 5.07
N LYS A 49 15.40 -3.75 5.42
CA LYS A 49 15.11 -4.59 6.58
C LYS A 49 15.04 -3.74 7.85
N GLY A 50 13.94 -3.86 8.60
CA GLY A 50 13.70 -3.11 9.83
C GLY A 50 12.96 -1.78 9.63
N THR A 51 12.51 -1.45 8.41
CA THR A 51 11.58 -0.33 8.18
C THR A 51 10.29 -0.55 8.96
N ASP A 52 9.88 0.46 9.74
CA ASP A 52 8.63 0.41 10.49
C ASP A 52 7.42 0.65 9.57
N LEU A 53 6.79 -0.44 9.16
CA LEU A 53 5.59 -0.39 8.33
C LEU A 53 4.33 -0.03 9.13
N HIS A 54 4.33 -0.08 10.46
CA HIS A 54 3.16 0.31 11.26
C HIS A 54 2.85 1.79 11.13
N ALA A 55 3.89 2.63 11.03
CA ALA A 55 3.72 4.06 10.78
C ALA A 55 3.03 4.34 9.43
N VAL A 56 3.29 3.49 8.42
CA VAL A 56 2.64 3.59 7.10
C VAL A 56 1.16 3.20 7.18
N VAL A 57 0.83 2.16 7.95
CA VAL A 57 -0.57 1.76 8.23
C VAL A 57 -1.33 2.92 8.88
N ALA A 58 -0.83 3.43 10.00
CA ALA A 58 -1.48 4.50 10.75
C ALA A 58 -1.65 5.78 9.91
N PHE A 59 -0.67 6.09 9.07
CA PHE A 59 -0.78 7.19 8.13
C PHE A 59 -1.90 6.95 7.10
N ALA A 60 -1.99 5.76 6.51
CA ALA A 60 -2.99 5.44 5.51
C ALA A 60 -4.42 5.46 6.07
N GLU A 61 -4.61 4.90 7.28
CA GLU A 61 -5.91 4.83 7.96
C GLU A 61 -6.51 6.24 8.22
N ALA A 62 -5.68 7.26 8.42
CA ALA A 62 -6.14 8.64 8.59
C ALA A 62 -6.82 9.24 7.34
N TYR A 63 -6.66 8.61 6.16
CA TYR A 63 -7.25 9.06 4.89
C TYR A 63 -8.31 8.10 4.33
N LEU A 64 -8.61 7.03 5.04
CA LEU A 64 -9.59 6.03 4.63
C LEU A 64 -10.85 6.11 5.51
N PRO A 65 -12.03 5.79 4.96
CA PRO A 65 -13.21 5.55 5.78
C PRO A 65 -12.96 4.42 6.77
N GLU A 66 -13.52 4.51 7.98
CA GLU A 66 -13.40 3.47 9.03
C GLU A 66 -13.88 2.08 8.58
N THR A 67 -14.72 2.03 7.54
CA THR A 67 -15.23 0.79 6.95
C THR A 67 -14.26 0.13 5.96
N THR A 68 -13.20 0.83 5.54
CA THR A 68 -12.24 0.32 4.56
C THR A 68 -11.13 -0.44 5.27
N GLN A 69 -11.00 -1.73 4.97
CA GLN A 69 -9.88 -2.52 5.46
C GLN A 69 -8.63 -2.21 4.64
N PHE A 70 -7.53 -1.96 5.35
CA PHE A 70 -6.23 -1.66 4.77
C PHE A 70 -5.17 -2.58 5.38
N HIS A 71 -4.36 -3.19 4.51
CA HIS A 71 -3.29 -4.09 4.90
C HIS A 71 -1.97 -3.63 4.31
N VAL A 72 -0.89 -3.79 5.07
CA VAL A 72 0.46 -3.52 4.60
C VAL A 72 1.28 -4.81 4.65
N SER A 73 1.98 -5.10 3.56
CA SER A 73 2.85 -6.25 3.44
C SER A 73 4.24 -5.83 2.97
N PRO A 74 5.33 -6.41 3.51
CA PRO A 74 6.64 -6.25 2.91
C PRO A 74 6.71 -6.95 1.55
N ASN A 75 7.61 -6.49 0.68
CA ASN A 75 7.82 -7.05 -0.66
C ASN A 75 8.58 -8.39 -0.65
N ASP A 76 9.22 -8.78 0.45
CA ASP A 76 10.07 -9.98 0.51
C ASP A 76 9.30 -11.28 0.77
N ASN A 77 8.01 -11.21 1.10
CA ASN A 77 7.15 -12.38 1.25
C ASN A 77 6.52 -12.83 -0.09
N GLU A 78 5.78 -13.94 -0.07
CA GLU A 78 5.16 -14.51 -1.28
C GLU A 78 4.15 -13.56 -1.91
N LEU A 79 3.25 -12.99 -1.10
CA LEU A 79 2.23 -12.04 -1.55
C LEU A 79 2.85 -10.76 -2.15
N GLY A 80 3.87 -10.23 -1.49
CA GLY A 80 4.60 -9.04 -1.91
C GLY A 80 5.27 -9.24 -3.26
N ARG A 81 6.00 -10.35 -3.43
CA ARG A 81 6.64 -10.72 -4.70
C ARG A 81 5.64 -10.93 -5.83
N TYR A 82 4.49 -11.53 -5.54
CA TYR A 82 3.41 -11.66 -6.52
C TYR A 82 2.92 -10.29 -6.98
N VAL A 83 2.58 -9.41 -6.03
CA VAL A 83 2.06 -8.08 -6.36
C VAL A 83 3.09 -7.23 -7.10
N SER A 84 4.35 -7.23 -6.69
CA SER A 84 5.39 -6.44 -7.36
C SER A 84 5.76 -6.96 -8.76
N GLY A 85 5.49 -8.24 -9.05
CA GLY A 85 5.62 -8.81 -10.39
C GLY A 85 4.45 -8.50 -11.31
N GLU A 86 3.23 -8.44 -10.78
CA GLU A 86 2.00 -8.27 -11.56
C GLU A 86 1.55 -6.80 -11.72
N PHE A 87 1.93 -5.92 -10.79
CA PHE A 87 1.43 -4.54 -10.75
C PHE A 87 2.57 -3.52 -10.86
N ALA A 88 2.28 -2.39 -11.50
CA ALA A 88 3.19 -1.26 -11.54
C ALA A 88 3.22 -0.53 -10.17
N PRO A 89 4.38 -0.09 -9.68
CA PRO A 89 4.45 0.67 -8.45
C PRO A 89 3.80 2.05 -8.64
N PHE A 90 3.03 2.51 -7.66
CA PHE A 90 2.55 3.91 -7.64
C PHE A 90 3.60 4.87 -7.08
N TYR A 91 4.61 4.34 -6.39
CA TYR A 91 5.77 5.07 -5.89
C TYR A 91 7.02 4.24 -6.14
N GLN A 92 8.04 4.87 -6.71
CA GLN A 92 9.37 4.31 -6.88
C GLN A 92 10.37 5.46 -6.77
N ARG A 93 11.47 5.24 -6.06
CA ARG A 93 12.55 6.21 -5.92
C ARG A 93 13.56 6.12 -7.06
#